data_AF-A0A2I0QUQ6-F1
#
_entry.id   AF-A0A2I0QUQ6-F1
#
_cell.length_a   1.000
_cell.length_b   1.000
_cell.length_c   1.000
_cell.angle_alpha   90.00
_cell.angle_beta   90.00
_cell.angle_gamma   90.00
#
_symmetry.space_group_name_H-M   'P 1'
#
loop_
_entity.id
_entity.type
_entity.pdbx_description
1 polymer ?
#
loop_
_entity_poly.entity_id
_entity_poly.type
_entity_poly.pdbx_seq_one_letter_code
_entity_poly.pdbx_strand_id
1 'polypeptide(L)'
;MKKNWYFAFILLFLTTLLVACNVETKSESDNLAEVNKKDDGKTEENELLYENEKYGISVEQNSAWTFKSEVVKSNLNVVLSHNKLEAIISSVSANKTFEEIKQEIKSGAGDVEIISEEGNKLFFKSKLKNAIRTDVYFKEYNDSNNFIIIFMSPVSEYEQAKPNIESLLNHINL
;
A
#
# COMPACT_ATOMS: atom_id res chain seq x y z
N MET A 1 -16.09 4.76 -58.81
CA MET A 1 -16.92 3.54 -58.80
C MET A 1 -17.00 3.06 -57.35
N LYS A 2 -18.08 3.40 -56.62
CA LYS A 2 -19.21 2.53 -56.18
C LYS A 2 -18.74 1.37 -55.28
N LYS A 3 -18.95 1.49 -53.95
CA LYS A 3 -20.01 0.84 -53.11
C LYS A 3 -19.54 -0.53 -52.59
N ASN A 4 -19.75 -1.00 -51.35
CA ASN A 4 -20.83 -0.88 -50.34
C ASN A 4 -20.28 -1.48 -49.01
N TRP A 5 -20.58 -1.02 -47.80
CA TRP A 5 -21.86 -0.95 -47.05
C TRP A 5 -22.07 -2.16 -46.10
N TYR A 6 -21.97 -1.88 -44.79
CA TYR A 6 -22.56 -2.47 -43.58
C TYR A 6 -22.81 -3.99 -43.51
N PHE A 7 -22.24 -4.62 -42.47
CA PHE A 7 -22.92 -5.70 -41.75
C PHE A 7 -23.19 -5.23 -40.32
N ALA A 8 -24.45 -4.88 -40.12
CA ALA A 8 -25.04 -4.53 -38.86
C ALA A 8 -25.52 -5.80 -38.15
N PHE A 9 -25.45 -5.75 -36.81
CA PHE A 9 -26.45 -6.29 -35.88
C PHE A 9 -26.55 -7.82 -35.68
N ILE A 10 -26.98 -8.16 -34.47
CA ILE A 10 -27.49 -9.44 -33.96
C ILE A 10 -26.46 -10.27 -33.19
N LEU A 11 -26.38 -10.04 -31.87
CA LEU A 11 -26.72 -11.08 -30.88
C LEU A 11 -26.99 -10.45 -29.50
N LEU A 12 -28.15 -9.80 -29.39
CA LEU A 12 -28.82 -9.53 -28.12
C LEU A 12 -29.71 -10.74 -27.86
N PHE A 13 -29.44 -11.56 -26.85
CA PHE A 13 -30.39 -12.42 -26.12
C PHE A 13 -29.60 -13.44 -25.29
N LEU A 14 -29.35 -13.13 -24.01
CA LEU A 14 -29.45 -14.11 -22.94
C LEU A 14 -29.29 -13.40 -21.60
N THR A 15 -30.30 -13.58 -20.74
CA THR A 15 -30.31 -13.58 -19.27
C THR A 15 -31.42 -12.69 -18.73
N THR A 16 -32.55 -13.32 -18.39
CA THR A 16 -33.31 -13.03 -17.16
C THR A 16 -34.38 -14.11 -17.01
N LEU A 17 -33.97 -15.24 -16.46
CA LEU A 17 -34.86 -16.06 -15.65
C LEU A 17 -34.09 -16.31 -14.36
N LEU A 18 -34.56 -15.73 -13.26
CA LEU A 18 -34.79 -16.42 -11.99
C LEU A 18 -35.72 -15.55 -11.13
N VAL A 19 -36.68 -16.24 -10.54
CA VAL A 19 -37.93 -15.78 -9.94
C VAL A 19 -37.84 -16.00 -8.42
N ALA A 20 -38.51 -15.11 -7.65
CA ALA A 20 -39.00 -15.28 -6.27
C ALA A 20 -37.93 -15.36 -5.15
N CYS A 21 -38.15 -14.89 -3.91
CA CYS A 21 -39.37 -14.96 -3.10
C CYS A 21 -39.65 -13.71 -2.26
N ASN A 22 -40.95 -13.47 -2.15
CA ASN A 22 -41.72 -12.64 -1.25
C ASN A 22 -41.80 -13.27 0.16
N VAL A 23 -41.59 -12.53 1.25
CA VAL A 23 -42.20 -12.79 2.58
C VAL A 23 -42.48 -11.46 3.29
N GLU A 24 -43.60 -11.46 3.98
CA GLU A 24 -44.49 -10.37 4.36
C GLU A 24 -44.06 -9.45 5.51
N THR A 25 -44.64 -8.25 5.48
CA THR A 25 -44.79 -7.31 6.59
C THR A 25 -46.03 -7.63 7.41
N LYS A 26 -45.95 -7.68 8.76
CA LYS A 26 -46.94 -7.05 9.67
C LYS A 26 -46.60 -7.08 11.18
N SER A 27 -46.89 -5.92 11.80
CA SER A 27 -47.40 -5.65 13.17
C SER A 27 -46.50 -5.78 14.43
N GLU A 28 -46.11 -4.62 14.95
CA GLU A 28 -46.46 -4.01 16.26
C GLU A 28 -46.78 -4.91 17.48
N SER A 29 -45.99 -4.75 18.57
CA SER A 29 -46.41 -4.56 19.99
C SER A 29 -45.45 -5.21 21.02
N ASP A 30 -44.97 -4.36 21.94
CA ASP A 30 -44.42 -4.56 23.29
C ASP A 30 -44.21 -5.99 23.84
N ASN A 31 -42.96 -6.31 24.21
CA ASN A 31 -42.52 -6.41 25.62
C ASN A 31 -41.08 -6.95 25.74
N LEU A 32 -40.45 -6.50 26.83
CA LEU A 32 -39.14 -6.87 27.37
C LEU A 32 -38.79 -8.36 27.26
N ALA A 33 -37.62 -8.62 26.66
CA ALA A 33 -36.78 -9.74 27.05
C ALA A 33 -35.32 -9.36 26.80
N GLU A 34 -34.63 -9.12 27.92
CA GLU A 34 -33.20 -9.01 28.08
C GLU A 34 -32.53 -10.27 27.47
N VAL A 35 -31.97 -10.12 26.28
CA VAL A 35 -31.10 -11.12 25.66
C VAL A 35 -29.73 -10.47 25.52
N ASN A 36 -28.83 -10.89 26.40
CA ASN A 36 -27.38 -10.76 26.25
C ASN A 36 -26.96 -11.26 24.86
N LYS A 37 -26.97 -10.37 23.87
CA LYS A 37 -26.09 -10.51 22.71
C LYS A 37 -24.72 -10.10 23.20
N LYS A 38 -23.91 -11.12 23.53
CA LYS A 38 -22.47 -11.03 23.30
C LYS A 38 -22.31 -10.57 21.87
N ASP A 39 -21.94 -9.30 21.75
CA ASP A 39 -21.33 -8.73 20.57
C ASP A 39 -20.01 -9.49 20.43
N ASP A 40 -20.05 -10.62 19.72
CA ASP A 40 -18.85 -11.22 19.14
C ASP A 40 -18.37 -10.18 18.14
N GLY A 41 -17.51 -9.29 18.65
CA GLY A 41 -16.67 -8.42 17.86
C GLY A 41 -15.89 -9.30 16.90
N LYS A 42 -16.47 -9.53 15.73
CA LYS A 42 -15.70 -9.81 14.52
C LYS A 42 -14.82 -8.59 14.35
N THR A 43 -13.61 -8.67 14.87
CA THR A 43 -12.47 -7.99 14.26
C THR A 43 -12.54 -8.42 12.80
N GLU A 44 -12.96 -7.51 11.92
CA GLU A 44 -12.75 -7.69 10.50
C GLU A 44 -11.23 -7.87 10.36
N GLU A 45 -10.78 -9.11 10.15
CA GLU A 45 -9.39 -9.38 9.79
C GLU A 45 -9.18 -8.67 8.45
N ASN A 46 -8.58 -7.49 8.50
CA ASN A 46 -8.19 -6.75 7.30
C ASN A 46 -7.30 -7.68 6.48
N GLU A 47 -7.69 -7.91 5.23
CA GLU A 47 -6.90 -8.71 4.29
C GLU A 47 -5.47 -8.15 4.23
N LEU A 48 -4.44 -9.00 4.29
CA LEU A 48 -3.05 -8.57 4.29
C LEU A 48 -2.48 -8.59 2.87
N LEU A 49 -1.84 -7.49 2.47
CA LEU A 49 -1.02 -7.41 1.26
C LEU A 49 0.29 -8.18 1.43
N TYR A 50 0.86 -8.14 2.63
CA TYR A 50 2.14 -8.76 2.95
C TYR A 50 2.28 -8.97 4.46
N GLU A 51 2.97 -10.03 4.87
CA GLU A 51 3.27 -10.33 6.26
C GLU A 51 4.61 -11.05 6.39
N ASN A 52 5.37 -10.69 7.43
CA ASN A 52 6.55 -11.43 7.86
C ASN A 52 6.67 -11.38 9.39
N GLU A 53 6.15 -12.43 10.03
CA GLU A 53 6.12 -12.59 11.48
C GLU A 53 7.51 -12.52 12.12
N LYS A 54 8.55 -13.03 11.45
CA LYS A 54 9.93 -13.03 11.98
C LYS A 54 10.45 -11.62 12.21
N TYR A 55 10.09 -10.69 11.34
CA TYR A 55 10.48 -9.29 11.44
C TYR A 55 9.40 -8.41 12.09
N GLY A 56 8.25 -9.00 12.46
CA GLY A 56 7.15 -8.28 13.10
C GLY A 56 6.54 -7.22 12.19
N ILE A 57 6.45 -7.49 10.88
CA ILE A 57 5.88 -6.54 9.91
C ILE A 57 4.68 -7.16 9.22
N SER A 58 3.60 -6.39 9.12
CA SER A 58 2.50 -6.66 8.21
C SER A 58 2.12 -5.39 7.46
N VAL A 59 1.54 -5.58 6.28
CA VAL A 59 1.00 -4.50 5.45
C VAL A 59 -0.42 -4.90 5.10
N GLU A 60 -1.38 -4.12 5.57
CA GLU A 60 -2.79 -4.32 5.24
C GLU A 60 -3.03 -4.01 3.76
N GLN A 61 -4.00 -4.71 3.17
CA GLN A 61 -4.43 -4.47 1.81
C GLN A 61 -4.99 -3.05 1.69
N ASN A 62 -4.24 -2.17 1.05
CA ASN A 62 -4.65 -0.81 0.80
C ASN A 62 -4.35 -0.43 -0.65
N SER A 63 -5.32 0.21 -1.32
CA SER A 63 -5.21 0.58 -2.73
C SER A 63 -4.80 -0.59 -3.65
N ALA A 64 -4.33 -0.30 -4.88
CA ALA A 64 -3.89 -1.32 -5.84
C ALA A 64 -2.39 -1.67 -5.68
N TRP A 65 -1.83 -1.57 -4.46
CA TRP A 65 -0.46 -2.01 -4.21
C TRP A 65 -0.33 -3.52 -4.46
N THR A 66 0.81 -3.90 -5.00
CA THR A 66 1.13 -5.29 -5.31
C THR A 66 2.48 -5.65 -4.72
N PHE A 67 2.56 -6.81 -4.07
CA PHE A 67 3.82 -7.40 -3.68
C PHE A 67 4.65 -7.77 -4.92
N LYS A 68 5.94 -7.45 -4.90
CA LYS A 68 6.88 -7.79 -5.98
C LYS A 68 7.91 -8.81 -5.55
N SER A 69 8.57 -8.58 -4.44
CA SER A 69 9.64 -9.46 -3.98
C SER A 69 9.96 -9.28 -2.51
N GLU A 70 10.54 -10.33 -1.95
CA GLU A 70 11.17 -10.33 -0.63
C GLU A 70 12.58 -10.92 -0.78
N VAL A 71 13.56 -10.31 -0.11
CA VAL A 71 14.90 -10.87 0.06
C VAL A 71 15.30 -10.77 1.52
N VAL A 72 15.51 -11.93 2.15
CA VAL A 72 16.03 -12.05 3.52
C VAL A 72 17.46 -12.58 3.47
N LYS A 73 18.42 -11.70 3.79
CA LYS A 73 19.84 -12.08 4.00
C LYS A 73 20.24 -11.74 5.43
N SER A 74 20.99 -10.65 5.62
CA SER A 74 21.25 -10.05 6.93
C SER A 74 20.09 -9.17 7.39
N ASN A 75 19.36 -8.58 6.43
CA ASN A 75 18.21 -7.72 6.64
C ASN A 75 17.03 -8.21 5.78
N LEU A 76 15.81 -7.89 6.21
CA LEU A 76 14.63 -7.98 5.38
C LEU A 76 14.65 -6.85 4.34
N ASN A 77 14.26 -7.16 3.10
CA ASN A 77 13.97 -6.18 2.06
C ASN A 77 12.72 -6.63 1.30
N VAL A 78 11.68 -5.81 1.33
CA VAL A 78 10.39 -6.04 0.67
C VAL A 78 10.21 -4.98 -0.38
N VAL A 79 9.78 -5.37 -1.58
CA VAL A 79 9.41 -4.44 -2.64
C VAL A 79 7.92 -4.56 -2.91
N LEU A 80 7.23 -3.44 -2.82
CA LEU A 80 5.83 -3.26 -3.21
C LEU A 80 5.76 -2.26 -4.37
N SER A 81 4.75 -2.35 -5.21
CA SER A 81 4.56 -1.38 -6.30
C SER A 81 3.11 -1.00 -6.53
N HIS A 82 2.90 0.23 -7.00
CA HIS A 82 1.64 0.75 -7.48
C HIS A 82 1.89 1.66 -8.69
N ASN A 83 1.52 1.20 -9.90
CA ASN A 83 1.83 1.90 -11.16
C ASN A 83 3.35 2.15 -11.32
N LYS A 84 3.77 3.42 -11.36
CA LYS A 84 5.18 3.86 -11.45
C LYS A 84 5.80 4.21 -10.09
N LEU A 85 5.07 3.98 -9.00
CA LEU A 85 5.53 4.16 -7.63
C LEU A 85 6.01 2.81 -7.10
N GLU A 86 7.24 2.79 -6.57
CA GLU A 86 7.79 1.64 -5.84
C GLU A 86 7.97 2.01 -4.37
N ALA A 87 7.70 1.06 -3.48
CA ALA A 87 8.02 1.14 -2.07
C ALA A 87 8.97 0.02 -1.70
N ILE A 88 10.03 0.35 -0.96
CA ILE A 88 10.98 -0.60 -0.40
C ILE A 88 10.88 -0.51 1.12
N ILE A 89 10.61 -1.62 1.78
CA ILE A 89 10.64 -1.72 3.24
C ILE A 89 11.82 -2.59 3.63
N SER A 90 12.78 -1.99 4.34
CA SER A 90 14.02 -2.65 4.73
C SER A 90 14.21 -2.63 6.23
N SER A 91 14.55 -3.77 6.82
CA SER A 91 15.01 -3.79 8.20
C SER A 91 16.47 -3.34 8.27
N VAL A 92 16.85 -2.68 9.36
CA VAL A 92 18.22 -2.33 9.70
C VAL A 92 18.45 -2.60 11.18
N SER A 93 19.71 -2.73 11.59
CA SER A 93 20.01 -2.97 13.01
C SER A 93 19.53 -1.83 13.90
N ALA A 94 19.00 -2.15 15.08
CA ALA A 94 18.56 -1.18 16.07
C ALA A 94 19.66 -0.21 16.52
N ASN A 95 20.93 -0.60 16.38
CA ASN A 95 22.07 0.23 16.74
C ASN A 95 22.40 1.33 15.70
N LYS A 96 21.84 1.26 14.50
CA LYS A 96 22.04 2.28 13.47
C LYS A 96 21.11 3.46 13.70
N THR A 97 21.72 4.64 13.79
CA THR A 97 21.01 5.91 13.85
C THR A 97 20.49 6.32 12.48
N PHE A 98 19.45 7.17 12.45
CA PHE A 98 18.98 7.72 11.20
C PHE A 98 20.04 8.55 10.47
N GLU A 99 20.94 9.23 11.19
CA GLU A 99 22.04 9.99 10.58
C GLU A 99 23.01 9.08 9.81
N GLU A 100 23.40 7.94 10.37
CA GLU A 100 24.25 6.96 9.67
C GLU A 100 23.56 6.42 8.43
N ILE A 101 22.27 6.09 8.55
CA ILE A 101 21.43 5.63 7.44
C ILE A 101 21.35 6.70 6.34
N LYS A 102 21.16 7.97 6.69
CA LYS A 102 21.14 9.08 5.72
C LYS A 102 22.45 9.17 4.96
N GLN A 103 23.60 8.99 5.61
CA GLN A 103 24.89 9.02 4.93
C GLN A 103 25.04 7.84 3.96
N GLU A 104 24.61 6.64 4.35
CA GLU A 104 24.60 5.46 3.47
C GLU A 104 23.71 5.68 2.24
N ILE A 105 22.50 6.21 2.44
CA ILE A 105 21.57 6.51 1.34
C ILE A 105 22.15 7.58 0.41
N LYS A 106 22.69 8.69 0.95
CA LYS A 106 23.31 9.74 0.15
C LYS A 106 24.51 9.23 -0.65
N SER A 107 25.33 8.37 -0.05
CA SER A 107 26.47 7.75 -0.74
C SER A 107 26.03 6.80 -1.86
N GLY A 108 24.91 6.09 -1.70
CA GLY A 108 24.38 5.16 -2.70
C GLY A 108 23.56 5.80 -3.82
N ALA A 109 22.91 6.94 -3.53
CA ALA A 109 21.98 7.59 -4.46
C ALA A 109 22.65 8.38 -5.61
N GLY A 110 23.97 8.62 -5.52
CA GLY A 110 24.71 9.38 -6.52
C GLY A 110 24.42 10.89 -6.43
N ASP A 111 24.36 11.57 -7.58
CA ASP A 111 24.11 13.02 -7.62
C ASP A 111 22.62 13.35 -7.40
N VAL A 112 22.34 13.92 -6.23
CA VAL A 112 20.98 14.24 -5.76
C VAL A 112 20.86 15.71 -5.35
N GLU A 113 19.62 16.21 -5.41
CA GLU A 113 19.20 17.47 -4.82
C GLU A 113 18.33 17.15 -3.59
N ILE A 114 18.80 17.54 -2.41
CA ILE A 114 18.03 17.41 -1.17
C ILE A 114 16.91 18.45 -1.19
N ILE A 115 15.68 18.00 -1.01
CA ILE A 115 14.48 18.85 -0.97
C ILE A 115 14.15 19.22 0.47
N SER A 116 14.16 18.25 1.38
CA SER A 116 13.94 18.49 2.81
C SER A 116 14.54 17.37 3.67
N GLU A 117 14.90 17.72 4.90
CA GLU A 117 15.30 16.82 5.98
C GLU A 117 14.57 17.22 7.26
N GLU A 118 13.70 16.34 7.75
CA GLU A 118 12.79 16.63 8.84
C GLU A 118 12.69 15.45 9.80
N GLY A 119 13.34 15.55 10.97
CA GLY A 119 13.36 14.47 11.96
C GLY A 119 13.85 13.16 11.35
N ASN A 120 12.97 12.15 11.35
CA ASN A 120 13.23 10.81 10.81
C ASN A 120 12.85 10.66 9.32
N LYS A 121 12.90 11.75 8.55
CA LYS A 121 12.54 11.78 7.14
C LYS A 121 13.63 12.46 6.30
N LEU A 122 13.87 11.91 5.12
CA LEU A 122 14.79 12.46 4.12
C LEU A 122 14.09 12.45 2.76
N PHE A 123 14.08 13.61 2.10
CA PHE A 123 13.40 13.81 0.84
C PHE A 123 14.37 14.38 -0.20
N PHE A 124 14.56 13.70 -1.32
CA PHE A 124 15.47 14.17 -2.37
C PHE A 124 14.97 13.80 -3.77
N LYS A 125 15.65 14.31 -4.80
CA LYS A 125 15.47 13.85 -6.18
C LYS A 125 16.81 13.68 -6.86
N SER A 126 16.92 12.74 -7.80
CA SER A 126 18.12 12.60 -8.63
C SER A 126 18.22 13.75 -9.64
N LYS A 127 19.46 14.14 -10.00
CA LYS A 127 19.71 15.20 -11.00
C LYS A 127 19.79 14.68 -12.45
N LEU A 128 19.24 13.50 -12.70
CA LEU A 128 19.22 12.87 -14.02
C LEU A 128 18.14 13.49 -14.91
N LYS A 129 18.26 13.32 -16.24
CA LYS A 129 17.22 13.76 -17.21
C LYS A 129 15.84 13.23 -16.86
N ASN A 130 15.78 11.96 -16.43
CA ASN A 130 14.58 11.34 -15.89
C ASN A 130 14.73 11.30 -14.37
N ALA A 131 14.49 12.45 -13.73
CA ALA A 131 14.64 12.59 -12.29
C ALA A 131 13.65 11.68 -11.54
N ILE A 132 14.17 10.98 -10.53
CA ILE A 132 13.40 10.17 -9.60
C ILE A 132 13.29 10.93 -8.29
N ARG A 133 12.07 11.08 -7.80
CA ARG A 133 11.75 11.59 -6.48
C ARG A 133 11.80 10.43 -5.49
N THR A 134 12.55 10.61 -4.42
CA THR A 134 12.72 9.62 -3.36
C THR A 134 12.35 10.21 -2.01
N ASP A 135 11.46 9.51 -1.30
CA ASP A 135 11.04 9.83 0.06
C ASP A 135 11.46 8.69 0.99
N VAL A 136 12.20 9.01 2.04
CA VAL A 136 12.73 8.04 3.00
C VAL A 136 12.14 8.32 4.37
N TYR A 137 11.61 7.29 5.02
CA TYR A 137 11.05 7.34 6.36
C TYR A 137 11.77 6.32 7.24
N PHE A 138 12.25 6.75 8.40
CA PHE A 138 12.84 5.88 9.40
C PHE A 138 11.88 5.66 10.56
N LYS A 139 11.77 4.40 10.99
CA LYS A 139 10.91 3.94 12.07
C LYS A 139 11.73 3.12 13.05
N GLU A 140 11.83 3.61 14.27
CA GLU A 140 12.30 2.79 15.39
C GLU A 140 11.26 1.71 15.68
N TYR A 141 11.69 0.50 15.98
CA TYR A 141 10.76 -0.61 16.21
C TYR A 141 11.05 -1.38 17.50
N ASN A 142 12.12 -2.16 17.55
CA ASN A 142 12.46 -2.95 18.74
C ASN A 142 13.98 -3.03 18.95
N ASP A 143 14.39 -3.74 20.00
CA ASP A 143 15.81 -3.85 20.40
C ASP A 143 16.71 -4.51 19.34
N SER A 144 16.14 -5.19 18.35
CA SER A 144 16.89 -5.88 17.30
C SER A 144 16.88 -5.11 15.98
N ASN A 145 15.74 -4.52 15.60
CA ASN A 145 15.55 -3.93 14.29
C ASN A 145 14.89 -2.55 14.36
N ASN A 146 15.31 -1.68 13.45
CA ASN A 146 14.59 -0.52 12.98
C ASN A 146 14.18 -0.75 11.51
N PHE A 147 13.31 0.10 10.97
CA PHE A 147 12.86 0.01 9.59
C PHE A 147 13.11 1.29 8.81
N ILE A 148 13.44 1.12 7.54
CA ILE A 148 13.49 2.18 6.53
C ILE A 148 12.42 1.88 5.50
N ILE A 149 11.56 2.86 5.23
CA ILE A 149 10.57 2.81 4.16
C ILE A 149 10.98 3.84 3.11
N ILE A 150 11.23 3.38 1.89
CA ILE A 150 11.68 4.23 0.77
C ILE A 150 10.61 4.18 -0.32
N PHE A 151 10.11 5.35 -0.73
CA PHE A 151 9.24 5.50 -1.88
C PHE A 151 10.00 6.11 -3.04
N MET A 152 9.83 5.57 -4.24
CA MET A 152 10.47 6.06 -5.46
C MET A 152 9.44 6.24 -6.56
N SER A 153 9.42 7.42 -7.18
CA SER A 153 8.56 7.73 -8.32
C SER A 153 9.27 8.66 -9.28
N PRO A 154 9.00 8.59 -10.60
CA PRO A 154 9.34 9.67 -11.50
C PRO A 154 8.80 11.02 -10.97
N VAL A 155 9.61 12.08 -11.05
CA VAL A 155 9.22 13.42 -10.56
C VAL A 155 7.91 13.90 -11.21
N SER A 156 7.68 13.56 -12.49
CA SER A 156 6.47 13.93 -13.22
C SER A 156 5.18 13.30 -12.67
N GLU A 157 5.29 12.21 -11.92
CA GLU A 157 4.14 11.43 -11.41
C GLU A 157 3.96 11.61 -9.89
N TYR A 158 4.94 12.22 -9.21
CA TYR A 158 5.02 12.22 -7.75
C TYR A 158 3.81 12.88 -7.06
N GLU A 159 3.34 14.01 -7.56
CA GLU A 159 2.19 14.70 -6.96
C GLU A 159 0.92 13.84 -6.98
N GLN A 160 0.73 13.02 -8.02
CA GLN A 160 -0.39 12.07 -8.10
C GLN A 160 -0.15 10.82 -7.25
N ALA A 161 1.12 10.49 -6.98
CA ALA A 161 1.53 9.36 -6.17
C ALA A 161 1.40 9.62 -4.66
N LYS A 162 1.48 10.88 -4.20
CA LYS A 162 1.46 11.26 -2.78
C LYS A 162 0.34 10.60 -1.94
N PRO A 163 -0.94 10.61 -2.38
CA PRO A 163 -1.99 9.96 -1.60
C PRO A 163 -1.75 8.46 -1.39
N ASN A 164 -1.11 7.78 -2.35
CA ASN A 164 -0.80 6.36 -2.25
C ASN A 164 0.41 6.09 -1.32
N ILE A 165 1.36 7.03 -1.26
CA ILE A 165 2.47 6.99 -0.29
C ILE A 165 1.92 7.11 1.13
N GLU A 166 1.10 8.12 1.38
CA GLU A 166 0.47 8.36 2.68
C GLU A 166 -0.44 7.19 3.09
N SER A 167 -1.22 6.67 2.13
CA SER A 167 -2.04 5.48 2.35
C SER A 167 -1.17 4.30 2.77
N LEU A 168 -0.12 3.94 2.02
CA LEU A 168 0.72 2.79 2.39
C LEU A 168 1.38 2.97 3.76
N LEU A 169 1.90 4.16 4.07
CA LEU A 169 2.51 4.43 5.37
C LEU A 169 1.57 4.18 6.55
N ASN A 170 0.27 4.42 6.38
CA ASN A 170 -0.73 4.21 7.42
C ASN A 170 -1.19 2.75 7.56
N HIS A 171 -0.86 1.90 6.59
CA HIS A 171 -1.22 0.47 6.57
C HIS A 171 -0.03 -0.45 6.82
N ILE A 172 1.17 0.13 7.03
CA ILE A 172 2.34 -0.62 7.50
C ILE A 172 2.24 -0.71 9.02
N ASN A 173 2.10 -1.94 9.51
CA ASN A 173 2.12 -2.27 10.93
C ASN A 173 3.50 -2.84 11.26
N LEU A 174 4.16 -2.21 12.23
CA LEU A 174 5.42 -2.64 12.83
C LEU A 174 5.13 -2.91 14.31
#